data_AF-A0A1Y2VQC4-F1
#
_entry.id   AF-A0A1Y2VQC4-F1
#
_cell.length_a   1.000
_cell.length_b   1.000
_cell.length_c   1.000
_cell.angle_alpha   90.00
_cell.angle_beta   90.00
_cell.angle_gamma   90.00
#
_symmetry.space_group_name_H-M   'P 1'
#
loop_
_entity.id
_entity.type
_entity.pdbx_description
1 polymer ?
#
loop_
_entity_poly.entity_id
_entity_poly.type
_entity_poly.pdbx_seq_one_letter_code
_entity_poly.pdbx_strand_id
1 'polypeptide(L)'
;MQRFLTFVLALQVIGGSQAVTVHYSDDTCNVTQKSTIQTEMEYAVQMAQEVQGGVTNGVYFDTFFSENLRNNPDHASNVEKAFGRIGDMASGDGDTQFRVRCDPRANLCKRGYIAHMSDKNKIMNFCSPFFNEPAFRGTDDLLGDCNMDLRAAQRSRSAVIIHECTHTSYAMLDGDKALDYAYGYSGCTQLAQGTFDRSCVSYAKGRVLCPDSDGNESICSADYSGSNADTFGHVAAGIWFSQKCGKDIPLPPPPSVKMRDCGAGLDDGIAIDGGGDEDSDD
;
A
#
# COMPACT_ATOMS: atom_id res chain seq x y z
N MET A 1 -35.42 51.29 6.60
CA MET A 1 -35.05 50.05 5.90
C MET A 1 -33.58 49.77 6.19
N GLN A 2 -33.29 48.91 7.15
CA GLN A 2 -31.94 48.62 7.63
C GLN A 2 -31.71 47.13 7.40
N ARG A 3 -30.93 46.80 6.36
CA ARG A 3 -30.63 45.42 5.99
C ARG A 3 -29.47 44.92 6.85
N PHE A 4 -29.77 43.97 7.73
CA PHE A 4 -28.76 43.16 8.40
C PHE A 4 -28.11 42.23 7.36
N LEU A 5 -26.81 42.41 7.10
CA LEU A 5 -25.99 41.37 6.49
C LEU A 5 -25.50 40.45 7.61
N THR A 6 -26.07 39.25 7.68
CA THR A 6 -25.51 38.16 8.48
C THR A 6 -24.39 37.53 7.67
N PHE A 7 -23.14 37.83 8.02
CA PHE A 7 -21.98 37.06 7.56
C PHE A 7 -21.99 35.73 8.30
N VAL A 8 -22.31 34.64 7.61
CA VAL A 8 -22.05 33.29 8.08
C VAL A 8 -20.57 33.02 7.81
N LEU A 9 -19.76 33.07 8.87
CA LEU A 9 -18.41 32.53 8.86
C LEU A 9 -18.55 31.01 8.70
N ALA A 10 -18.20 30.48 7.52
CA ALA A 10 -17.97 29.05 7.36
C ALA A 10 -16.66 28.73 8.09
N LEU A 11 -16.77 28.22 9.32
CA LEU A 11 -15.67 27.59 10.02
C LEU A 11 -15.32 26.33 9.21
N GLN A 12 -14.20 26.37 8.47
CA GLN A 12 -13.60 25.16 7.93
C GLN A 12 -13.29 24.25 9.11
N VAL A 13 -13.88 23.06 9.09
CA VAL A 13 -13.51 21.96 9.97
C VAL A 13 -12.06 21.61 9.61
N ILE A 14 -11.11 22.12 10.38
CA ILE A 14 -9.76 21.56 10.42
C ILE A 14 -9.97 20.18 11.04
N GLY A 15 -10.00 19.15 10.19
CA GLY A 15 -10.03 17.77 10.64
C GLY A 15 -8.93 17.59 11.68
N GLY A 16 -9.32 17.25 12.91
CA GLY A 16 -8.36 16.98 13.96
C GLY A 16 -7.50 15.83 13.51
N SER A 17 -6.20 16.08 13.31
CA SER A 17 -5.20 15.04 13.15
C SER A 17 -5.40 14.04 14.29
N GLN A 18 -5.86 12.83 13.97
CA GLN A 18 -5.92 11.74 14.94
C GLN A 18 -4.51 11.54 15.48
N ALA A 19 -4.36 11.56 16.81
CA ALA A 19 -3.06 11.35 17.42
C ALA A 19 -2.61 9.91 17.14
N VAL A 20 -1.50 9.76 16.42
CA VAL A 20 -0.90 8.45 16.15
C VAL A 20 -0.01 8.04 17.32
N THR A 21 -0.17 6.80 17.78
CA THR A 21 0.69 6.20 18.82
C THR A 21 1.41 5.00 18.25
N VAL A 22 2.71 5.13 17.99
CA VAL A 22 3.52 3.99 17.52
C VAL A 22 4.01 3.14 18.70
N HIS A 23 3.62 1.86 18.71
CA HIS A 23 3.96 0.91 19.77
C HIS A 23 5.24 0.14 19.42
N TYR A 24 6.39 0.55 19.94
CA TYR A 24 7.64 -0.16 19.68
C TYR A 24 7.73 -1.47 20.48
N SER A 25 8.08 -2.59 19.84
CA SER A 25 8.26 -3.88 20.52
C SER A 25 9.59 -3.99 21.26
N ASP A 26 10.58 -3.19 20.88
CA ASP A 26 11.94 -3.19 21.41
C ASP A 26 12.67 -1.86 21.09
N ASP A 27 13.97 -1.80 21.39
CA ASP A 27 14.85 -0.64 21.17
C ASP A 27 15.69 -0.72 19.89
N THR A 28 15.32 -1.58 18.92
CA THR A 28 16.07 -1.72 17.66
C THR A 28 15.96 -0.48 16.76
N CYS A 29 14.88 0.29 16.87
CA CYS A 29 14.74 1.57 16.19
C CYS A 29 15.48 2.70 16.94
N ASN A 30 16.36 3.42 16.26
CA ASN A 30 17.00 4.62 16.81
C ASN A 30 16.05 5.84 16.77
N VAL A 31 16.43 6.94 17.43
CA VAL A 31 15.59 8.15 17.56
C VAL A 31 15.14 8.71 16.21
N THR A 32 16.03 8.78 15.21
CA THR A 32 15.69 9.27 13.86
C THR A 32 14.70 8.35 13.16
N GLN A 33 14.90 7.03 13.27
CA GLN A 33 13.96 6.05 12.73
C GLN A 33 12.59 6.16 13.41
N LYS A 34 12.55 6.28 14.73
CA LYS A 34 11.30 6.45 15.49
C LYS A 34 10.53 7.71 15.03
N SER A 35 11.24 8.83 14.86
CA SER A 35 10.65 10.07 14.35
C SER A 35 10.13 9.93 12.92
N THR A 36 10.86 9.22 12.05
CA THR A 36 10.46 8.99 10.66
C THR A 36 9.21 8.11 10.63
N ILE A 37 9.21 6.98 11.35
CA ILE A 37 8.07 6.06 11.41
C ILE A 37 6.81 6.78 11.92
N GLN A 38 6.92 7.56 13.00
CA GLN A 38 5.81 8.35 13.52
C GLN A 38 5.18 9.24 12.43
N THR A 39 6.03 9.99 11.71
CA THR A 39 5.58 10.90 10.65
C THR A 39 4.91 10.13 9.50
N GLU A 40 5.50 9.02 9.06
CA GLU A 40 4.97 8.24 7.94
C GLU A 40 3.69 7.48 8.31
N MET A 41 3.53 7.08 9.58
CA MET A 41 2.29 6.52 10.11
C MET A 41 1.17 7.58 10.17
N GLU A 42 1.47 8.81 10.56
CA GLU A 42 0.52 9.94 10.51
C GLU A 42 0.03 10.21 9.07
N TYR A 43 0.93 10.13 8.09
CA TYR A 43 0.54 10.21 6.68
C TYR A 43 -0.25 8.99 6.21
N ALA A 44 0.11 7.79 6.64
CA ALA A 44 -0.63 6.57 6.28
C ALA A 44 -2.08 6.62 6.81
N VAL A 45 -2.29 7.09 8.04
CA VAL A 45 -3.64 7.30 8.61
C VAL A 45 -4.43 8.29 7.77
N GLN A 46 -3.85 9.45 7.45
CA GLN A 46 -4.53 10.46 6.62
C GLN A 46 -4.83 9.94 5.21
N MET A 47 -3.89 9.21 4.62
CA MET A 47 -4.05 8.59 3.30
C MET A 47 -5.20 7.58 3.31
N ALA A 48 -5.22 6.68 4.30
CA ALA A 48 -6.28 5.68 4.44
C ALA A 48 -7.66 6.32 4.65
N GLN A 49 -7.79 7.32 5.53
CA GLN A 49 -9.05 8.00 5.81
C GLN A 49 -9.61 8.74 4.60
N GLU A 50 -8.75 9.40 3.84
CA GLU A 50 -9.15 10.14 2.64
C GLU A 50 -9.62 9.20 1.53
N VAL A 51 -8.95 8.05 1.37
CA VAL A 51 -9.32 7.02 0.39
C VAL A 51 -10.60 6.30 0.81
N GLN A 52 -10.78 6.01 2.10
CA GLN A 52 -12.02 5.47 2.64
C GLN A 52 -13.23 6.35 2.27
N GLY A 53 -13.07 7.68 2.26
CA GLY A 53 -14.14 8.62 1.89
C GLY A 53 -14.40 8.77 0.39
N GLY A 54 -13.60 8.12 -0.47
CA GLY A 54 -13.68 8.31 -1.92
C GLY A 54 -12.80 7.34 -2.70
N VAL A 55 -12.99 6.03 -2.51
CA VAL A 55 -12.13 5.00 -3.10
C VAL A 55 -12.18 4.96 -4.63
N THR A 56 -13.26 5.46 -5.22
CA THR A 56 -13.47 5.51 -6.68
C THR A 56 -13.03 6.84 -7.30
N ASN A 57 -12.39 7.72 -6.52
CA ASN A 57 -11.91 9.00 -7.04
C ASN A 57 -10.77 8.81 -8.04
N GLY A 58 -10.85 9.53 -9.16
CA GLY A 58 -9.87 9.44 -10.24
C GLY A 58 -9.93 8.09 -10.97
N VAL A 59 -8.83 7.72 -11.62
CA VAL A 59 -8.74 6.52 -12.48
C VAL A 59 -8.17 5.30 -11.75
N TYR A 60 -7.75 5.44 -10.49
CA TYR A 60 -6.92 4.46 -9.80
C TYR A 60 -7.67 3.17 -9.49
N PHE A 61 -8.89 3.26 -8.97
CA PHE A 61 -9.75 2.10 -8.73
C PHE A 61 -9.99 1.29 -10.01
N ASP A 62 -10.30 2.00 -11.11
CA ASP A 62 -10.52 1.38 -12.42
C ASP A 62 -9.27 0.74 -13.03
N THR A 63 -8.09 1.25 -12.67
CA THR A 63 -6.81 0.76 -13.20
C THR A 63 -6.34 -0.49 -12.49
N PHE A 64 -6.54 -0.57 -11.16
CA PHE A 64 -5.90 -1.59 -10.34
C PHE A 64 -6.84 -2.71 -9.88
N PHE A 65 -8.16 -2.57 -10.01
CA PHE A 65 -9.08 -3.68 -9.76
C PHE A 65 -9.63 -4.27 -11.07
N SER A 66 -9.74 -5.60 -11.10
CA SER A 66 -10.27 -6.30 -12.27
C SER A 66 -11.68 -5.85 -12.64
N GLU A 67 -12.06 -5.98 -13.92
CA GLU A 67 -13.42 -5.65 -14.36
C GLU A 67 -14.50 -6.44 -13.57
N ASN A 68 -14.24 -7.70 -13.22
CA ASN A 68 -15.17 -8.49 -12.43
C ASN A 68 -15.37 -7.90 -11.02
N LEU A 69 -14.29 -7.50 -10.36
CA LEU A 69 -14.34 -6.84 -9.06
C LEU A 69 -15.04 -5.48 -9.14
N ARG A 70 -14.77 -4.69 -10.18
CA ARG A 70 -15.40 -3.37 -10.36
C ARG A 70 -16.91 -3.46 -10.66
N ASN A 71 -17.32 -4.54 -11.31
CA ASN A 71 -18.74 -4.83 -11.56
C ASN A 71 -19.45 -5.44 -10.35
N ASN A 72 -18.71 -5.88 -9.32
CA ASN A 72 -19.30 -6.32 -8.07
C ASN A 72 -19.75 -5.09 -7.24
N PRO A 73 -21.06 -4.93 -6.97
CA PRO A 73 -21.59 -3.74 -6.31
C PRO A 73 -21.06 -3.53 -4.88
N ASP A 74 -20.60 -4.59 -4.21
CA ASP A 74 -20.09 -4.51 -2.84
C ASP A 74 -18.59 -4.24 -2.77
N HIS A 75 -17.86 -4.39 -3.88
CA HIS A 75 -16.40 -4.37 -3.85
C HIS A 75 -15.84 -3.00 -3.45
N ALA A 76 -16.33 -1.90 -4.05
CA ALA A 76 -15.88 -0.55 -3.67
C ALA A 76 -16.11 -0.29 -2.17
N SER A 77 -17.30 -0.60 -1.64
CA SER A 77 -17.58 -0.44 -0.21
C SER A 77 -16.69 -1.32 0.67
N ASN A 78 -16.32 -2.50 0.20
CA ASN A 78 -15.41 -3.39 0.90
C ASN A 78 -13.99 -2.81 0.93
N VAL A 79 -13.51 -2.24 -0.17
CA VAL A 79 -12.20 -1.55 -0.21
C VAL A 79 -12.21 -0.31 0.69
N GLU A 80 -13.28 0.48 0.71
CA GLU A 80 -13.43 1.63 1.64
C GLU A 80 -13.28 1.20 3.10
N LYS A 81 -13.99 0.13 3.49
CA LYS A 81 -13.90 -0.43 4.85
C LYS A 81 -12.51 -0.97 5.16
N ALA A 82 -11.84 -1.60 4.20
CA ALA A 82 -10.46 -2.05 4.37
C ALA A 82 -9.53 -0.86 4.65
N PHE A 83 -9.66 0.24 3.91
CA PHE A 83 -8.91 1.47 4.21
C PHE A 83 -9.24 2.05 5.58
N GLY A 84 -10.52 2.02 6.01
CA GLY A 84 -10.87 2.41 7.38
C GLY A 84 -10.11 1.60 8.43
N ARG A 85 -10.07 0.27 8.28
CA ARG A 85 -9.33 -0.62 9.18
C ARG A 85 -7.81 -0.40 9.13
N ILE A 86 -7.25 -0.15 7.96
CA ILE A 86 -5.83 0.21 7.80
C ILE A 86 -5.52 1.51 8.57
N GLY A 87 -6.40 2.52 8.47
CA GLY A 87 -6.28 3.77 9.23
C GLY A 87 -6.32 3.52 10.74
N ASP A 88 -7.26 2.69 11.22
CA ASP A 88 -7.36 2.32 12.63
C ASP A 88 -6.08 1.62 13.11
N MET A 89 -5.58 0.63 12.37
CA MET A 89 -4.32 -0.07 12.67
C MET A 89 -3.12 0.88 12.75
N ALA A 90 -2.95 1.72 11.71
CA ALA A 90 -1.82 2.63 11.60
C ALA A 90 -1.86 3.75 12.66
N SER A 91 -3.05 4.10 13.17
CA SER A 91 -3.19 5.05 14.27
C SER A 91 -2.63 4.51 15.60
N GLY A 92 -2.57 3.19 15.74
CA GLY A 92 -2.17 2.52 16.97
C GLY A 92 -3.19 2.65 18.10
N ASP A 93 -4.43 3.02 17.80
CA ASP A 93 -5.53 3.04 18.76
C ASP A 93 -6.35 1.72 18.70
N GLY A 94 -6.87 1.30 19.84
CA GLY A 94 -7.72 0.11 19.98
C GLY A 94 -7.03 -1.25 19.82
N ASP A 95 -7.85 -2.31 19.72
CA ASP A 95 -7.42 -3.72 19.80
C ASP A 95 -6.70 -4.25 18.55
N THR A 96 -6.46 -3.37 17.59
CA THR A 96 -6.13 -3.69 16.20
C THR A 96 -4.75 -3.17 15.83
N GLN A 97 -4.12 -2.48 16.77
CA GLN A 97 -2.73 -2.04 16.73
C GLN A 97 -1.77 -3.20 16.45
N PHE A 98 -0.68 -2.87 15.76
CA PHE A 98 0.52 -3.68 15.64
C PHE A 98 1.68 -3.03 16.38
N ARG A 99 2.72 -3.82 16.64
CA ARG A 99 3.97 -3.32 17.22
C ARG A 99 5.01 -3.09 16.13
N VAL A 100 5.96 -2.20 16.41
CA VAL A 100 7.00 -1.80 15.47
C VAL A 100 8.39 -2.16 15.98
N ARG A 101 9.23 -2.65 15.08
CA ARG A 101 10.69 -2.76 15.31
C ARG A 101 11.47 -2.43 14.04
N CYS A 102 12.78 -2.33 14.20
CA CYS A 102 13.75 -2.06 13.15
C CYS A 102 14.91 -3.05 13.25
N ASP A 103 14.64 -4.35 13.45
CA ASP A 103 15.70 -5.35 13.60
C ASP A 103 16.32 -5.68 12.24
N PRO A 104 17.58 -5.28 11.96
CA PRO A 104 18.23 -5.58 10.69
C PRO A 104 18.56 -7.07 10.54
N ARG A 105 18.44 -7.86 11.61
CA ARG A 105 18.74 -9.29 11.62
C ARG A 105 17.55 -10.14 11.20
N ALA A 106 16.35 -9.57 11.09
CA ALA A 106 15.18 -10.27 10.53
C ALA A 106 15.51 -10.82 9.14
N ASN A 107 15.03 -12.04 8.83
CA ASN A 107 15.39 -12.73 7.58
C ASN A 107 15.01 -11.94 6.34
N LEU A 108 13.83 -11.32 6.35
CA LEU A 108 13.35 -10.47 5.25
C LEU A 108 14.20 -9.21 5.08
N CYS A 109 14.66 -8.55 6.16
CA CYS A 109 15.59 -7.43 6.03
C CYS A 109 16.96 -7.82 5.47
N LYS A 110 17.49 -9.00 5.84
CA LYS A 110 18.74 -9.51 5.26
C LYS A 110 18.64 -9.78 3.75
N ARG A 111 17.42 -10.05 3.26
CA ARG A 111 17.11 -10.23 1.83
C ARG A 111 16.96 -8.91 1.07
N GLY A 112 17.04 -7.77 1.76
CA GLY A 112 16.99 -6.44 1.16
C GLY A 112 15.58 -5.87 0.98
N TYR A 113 14.58 -6.47 1.64
CA TYR A 113 13.21 -5.93 1.64
C TYR A 113 13.11 -4.60 2.39
N ILE A 114 12.02 -3.90 2.14
CA ILE A 114 11.76 -2.52 2.60
C ILE A 114 11.13 -2.56 3.99
N ALA A 115 10.06 -3.32 4.14
CA ALA A 115 9.41 -3.62 5.40
C ALA A 115 8.87 -5.05 5.33
N HIS A 116 8.25 -5.52 6.41
CA HIS A 116 7.41 -6.71 6.38
C HIS A 116 6.48 -6.71 7.60
N MET A 117 5.28 -7.27 7.43
CA MET A 117 4.29 -7.45 8.48
C MET A 117 4.11 -8.93 8.83
N SER A 118 4.02 -9.24 10.13
CA SER A 118 3.57 -10.54 10.61
C SER A 118 2.13 -10.45 11.09
N ASP A 119 1.21 -11.12 10.40
CA ASP A 119 -0.21 -11.20 10.80
C ASP A 119 -0.35 -11.86 12.19
N LYS A 120 0.34 -12.98 12.38
CA LYS A 120 0.30 -13.75 13.63
C LYS A 120 0.81 -12.97 14.84
N ASN A 121 1.97 -12.32 14.71
CA ASN A 121 2.60 -11.62 15.84
C ASN A 121 2.15 -10.16 15.97
N LYS A 122 1.45 -9.64 14.96
CA LYS A 122 1.10 -8.23 14.78
C LYS A 122 2.33 -7.35 14.95
N ILE A 123 3.39 -7.65 14.19
CA ILE A 123 4.65 -6.89 14.21
C ILE A 123 4.96 -6.44 12.79
N MET A 124 5.12 -5.12 12.61
CA MET A 124 5.73 -4.53 11.42
C MET A 124 7.21 -4.27 11.71
N ASN A 125 8.08 -4.79 10.84
CA ASN A 125 9.51 -4.54 10.95
C ASN A 125 9.99 -3.69 9.78
N PHE A 126 10.47 -2.48 10.07
CA PHE A 126 11.04 -1.59 9.06
C PHE A 126 12.51 -1.92 8.83
N CYS A 127 12.86 -2.27 7.59
CA CYS A 127 14.23 -2.60 7.23
C CYS A 127 15.05 -1.34 6.89
N SER A 128 16.38 -1.47 6.78
CA SER A 128 17.24 -0.34 6.42
C SER A 128 16.86 0.33 5.08
N PRO A 129 16.45 -0.41 4.02
CA PRO A 129 16.00 0.20 2.78
C PRO A 129 14.83 1.17 2.92
N PHE A 130 13.88 0.95 3.85
CA PHE A 130 12.77 1.90 4.09
C PHE A 130 13.27 3.34 4.34
N PHE A 131 14.38 3.48 5.08
CA PHE A 131 14.94 4.77 5.45
C PHE A 131 15.92 5.34 4.42
N ASN A 132 16.57 4.47 3.65
CA ASN A 132 17.80 4.83 2.93
C ASN A 132 17.73 4.60 1.41
N GLU A 133 16.77 3.78 0.94
CA GLU A 133 16.62 3.49 -0.49
C GLU A 133 16.03 4.71 -1.21
N PRO A 134 16.75 5.32 -2.18
CA PRO A 134 16.29 6.54 -2.85
C PRO A 134 14.96 6.38 -3.61
N ALA A 135 14.62 5.15 -4.01
CA ALA A 135 13.33 4.88 -4.64
C ALA A 135 12.15 5.07 -3.68
N PHE A 136 12.35 4.96 -2.36
CA PHE A 136 11.33 5.14 -1.33
C PHE A 136 11.51 6.46 -0.60
N ARG A 137 10.77 7.47 -1.05
CA ARG A 137 10.89 8.85 -0.58
C ARG A 137 10.00 9.10 0.63
N GLY A 138 10.42 10.07 1.46
CA GLY A 138 9.54 10.59 2.50
C GLY A 138 8.26 11.15 1.89
N THR A 139 7.13 10.92 2.55
CA THR A 139 5.83 11.34 1.99
C THR A 139 5.74 12.86 1.89
N ASP A 140 6.29 13.59 2.87
CA ASP A 140 6.38 15.05 2.87
C ASP A 140 7.23 15.58 1.69
N ASP A 141 8.33 14.89 1.34
CA ASP A 141 9.16 15.29 0.20
C ASP A 141 8.40 15.22 -1.13
N LEU A 142 7.48 14.26 -1.27
CA LEU A 142 6.62 14.13 -2.45
C LEU A 142 5.51 15.18 -2.46
N LEU A 143 4.92 15.49 -1.29
CA LEU A 143 3.93 16.57 -1.14
C LEU A 143 4.52 17.95 -1.46
N GLY A 144 5.76 18.20 -1.07
CA GLY A 144 6.42 19.49 -1.31
C GLY A 144 6.68 19.79 -2.79
N ASP A 145 6.84 18.76 -3.63
CA ASP A 145 7.11 18.88 -5.06
C ASP A 145 5.83 18.74 -5.90
N CYS A 146 4.95 17.79 -5.55
CA CYS A 146 3.74 17.46 -6.31
C CYS A 146 4.00 17.17 -7.80
N ASN A 147 5.24 16.86 -8.17
CA ASN A 147 5.66 16.54 -9.53
C ASN A 147 6.18 15.10 -9.58
N MET A 148 5.24 14.17 -9.51
CA MET A 148 5.50 12.74 -9.59
C MET A 148 4.48 12.07 -10.50
N ASP A 149 4.83 10.88 -11.01
CA ASP A 149 3.87 9.92 -11.53
C ASP A 149 3.43 8.95 -10.42
N LEU A 150 2.52 8.05 -10.75
CA LEU A 150 2.00 7.10 -9.78
C LEU A 150 3.06 6.10 -9.26
N ARG A 151 4.14 5.83 -10.01
CA ARG A 151 5.24 4.97 -9.51
C ARG A 151 5.93 5.62 -8.34
N ALA A 152 6.28 6.89 -8.47
CA ALA A 152 6.92 7.63 -7.39
C ALA A 152 5.95 7.88 -6.22
N ALA A 153 4.67 8.14 -6.48
CA ALA A 153 3.66 8.32 -5.43
C ALA A 153 3.44 7.05 -4.59
N GLN A 154 3.30 5.89 -5.22
CA GLN A 154 3.12 4.61 -4.51
C GLN A 154 4.36 4.20 -3.72
N ARG A 155 5.56 4.64 -4.12
CA ARG A 155 6.79 4.44 -3.34
C ARG A 155 7.01 5.48 -2.24
N SER A 156 5.98 6.24 -1.87
CA SER A 156 6.00 6.98 -0.62
C SER A 156 6.09 5.99 0.56
N ARG A 157 6.83 6.36 1.60
CA ARG A 157 6.94 5.54 2.81
C ARG A 157 5.59 5.29 3.49
N SER A 158 4.65 6.23 3.41
CA SER A 158 3.30 6.01 3.94
C SER A 158 2.51 4.97 3.12
N ALA A 159 2.67 4.93 1.80
CA ALA A 159 2.03 3.91 0.96
C ALA A 159 2.65 2.51 1.19
N VAL A 160 3.93 2.43 1.53
CA VAL A 160 4.54 1.17 2.03
C VAL A 160 3.84 0.72 3.32
N ILE A 161 3.55 1.62 4.26
CA ILE A 161 2.81 1.25 5.48
C ILE A 161 1.40 0.74 5.16
N ILE A 162 0.70 1.38 4.20
CA ILE A 162 -0.61 0.90 3.71
C ILE A 162 -0.49 -0.53 3.19
N HIS A 163 0.49 -0.78 2.31
CA HIS A 163 0.78 -2.11 1.76
C HIS A 163 0.96 -3.14 2.88
N GLU A 164 1.85 -2.87 3.83
CA GLU A 164 2.15 -3.79 4.93
C GLU A 164 0.95 -4.05 5.85
N CYS A 165 0.07 -3.07 6.05
CA CYS A 165 -1.15 -3.28 6.85
C CYS A 165 -2.09 -4.31 6.19
N THR A 166 -2.13 -4.38 4.86
CA THR A 166 -2.98 -5.35 4.13
C THR A 166 -2.54 -6.80 4.29
N HIS A 167 -1.28 -7.05 4.67
CA HIS A 167 -0.81 -8.38 5.04
C HIS A 167 -1.34 -8.87 6.40
N THR A 168 -2.28 -8.14 7.00
CA THR A 168 -3.03 -8.61 8.17
C THR A 168 -4.46 -9.02 7.83
N SER A 169 -4.90 -10.12 8.42
CA SER A 169 -6.30 -10.58 8.35
C SER A 169 -7.28 -9.58 8.98
N TYR A 170 -6.78 -8.67 9.83
CA TYR A 170 -7.59 -7.61 10.41
C TYR A 170 -7.94 -6.54 9.37
N ALA A 171 -6.96 -6.03 8.61
CA ALA A 171 -7.19 -5.01 7.59
C ALA A 171 -8.22 -5.45 6.54
N MET A 172 -8.10 -6.71 6.13
CA MET A 172 -8.92 -7.30 5.07
C MET A 172 -10.26 -7.83 5.61
N LEU A 173 -11.32 -7.80 4.79
CA LEU A 173 -12.69 -8.04 5.26
C LEU A 173 -13.13 -9.50 5.25
N ASP A 174 -12.55 -10.32 4.41
CA ASP A 174 -12.83 -11.75 4.27
C ASP A 174 -12.12 -12.59 5.34
N GLY A 175 -11.25 -11.97 6.16
CA GLY A 175 -10.44 -12.64 7.17
C GLY A 175 -9.18 -13.28 6.59
N ASP A 176 -8.94 -13.13 5.28
CA ASP A 176 -7.71 -13.52 4.61
C ASP A 176 -6.85 -12.26 4.42
N LYS A 177 -5.55 -12.37 4.69
CA LYS A 177 -4.61 -11.27 4.39
C LYS A 177 -4.39 -11.12 2.89
N ALA A 178 -4.04 -9.91 2.47
CA ALA A 178 -3.50 -9.70 1.13
C ALA A 178 -2.14 -10.41 0.99
N LEU A 179 -1.78 -10.75 -0.24
CA LEU A 179 -0.51 -11.37 -0.61
C LEU A 179 0.17 -10.57 -1.73
N ASP A 180 1.43 -10.87 -2.01
CA ASP A 180 2.18 -10.19 -3.08
C ASP A 180 2.16 -10.97 -4.39
N TYR A 181 0.99 -10.93 -5.01
CA TYR A 181 0.83 -11.45 -6.36
C TYR A 181 1.70 -10.66 -7.33
N ALA A 182 1.64 -9.32 -7.26
CA ALA A 182 2.36 -8.42 -8.13
C ALA A 182 2.84 -7.16 -7.41
N TYR A 183 4.09 -6.76 -7.68
CA TYR A 183 4.64 -5.45 -7.28
C TYR A 183 4.78 -4.50 -8.47
N GLY A 184 4.72 -3.20 -8.16
CA GLY A 184 4.93 -2.09 -9.07
C GLY A 184 3.72 -1.81 -9.96
N TYR A 185 3.77 -0.66 -10.62
CA TYR A 185 2.66 -0.17 -11.45
C TYR A 185 2.36 -1.14 -12.59
N SER A 186 3.40 -1.61 -13.29
CA SER A 186 3.23 -2.54 -14.42
C SER A 186 2.63 -3.87 -13.98
N GLY A 187 3.13 -4.43 -12.87
CA GLY A 187 2.68 -5.70 -12.32
C GLY A 187 1.21 -5.64 -11.90
N CYS A 188 0.86 -4.65 -11.08
CA CYS A 188 -0.51 -4.48 -10.58
C CYS A 188 -1.51 -4.18 -11.72
N THR A 189 -1.11 -3.38 -12.72
CA THR A 189 -1.96 -3.11 -13.89
C THR A 189 -2.21 -4.39 -14.70
N GLN A 190 -1.17 -5.20 -14.94
CA GLN A 190 -1.31 -6.47 -15.65
C GLN A 190 -2.11 -7.49 -14.84
N LEU A 191 -1.99 -7.46 -13.51
CA LEU A 191 -2.74 -8.32 -12.61
C LEU A 191 -4.23 -8.02 -12.76
N ALA A 192 -4.65 -6.76 -12.65
CA ALA A 192 -6.05 -6.36 -12.87
C ALA A 192 -6.59 -6.75 -14.25
N GLN A 193 -5.73 -6.85 -15.26
CA GLN A 193 -6.06 -7.27 -16.62
C GLN A 193 -6.07 -8.79 -16.82
N GLY A 194 -5.63 -9.59 -15.84
CA GLY A 194 -5.50 -11.05 -15.97
C GLY A 194 -4.39 -11.47 -16.94
N THR A 195 -3.34 -10.66 -17.06
CA THR A 195 -2.23 -10.90 -17.98
C THR A 195 -0.87 -10.99 -17.30
N PHE A 196 -0.83 -10.81 -15.98
CA PHE A 196 0.37 -10.90 -15.17
C PHE A 196 0.79 -12.35 -14.99
N ASP A 197 1.96 -12.71 -15.53
CA ASP A 197 2.59 -14.02 -15.35
C ASP A 197 3.61 -13.98 -14.20
N ARG A 198 3.26 -14.61 -13.08
CA ARG A 198 4.10 -14.64 -11.89
C ARG A 198 5.34 -15.51 -12.07
N SER A 199 5.37 -16.42 -13.03
CA SER A 199 6.59 -17.20 -13.33
C SER A 199 7.73 -16.33 -13.89
N CYS A 200 7.41 -15.16 -14.44
CA CYS A 200 8.38 -14.26 -15.06
C CYS A 200 9.06 -13.29 -14.08
N VAL A 201 8.71 -13.30 -12.79
CA VAL A 201 9.22 -12.30 -11.83
C VAL A 201 10.20 -12.91 -10.82
N SER A 202 11.29 -12.20 -10.54
CA SER A 202 12.39 -12.71 -9.71
C SER A 202 12.05 -12.84 -8.22
N TYR A 203 11.01 -12.16 -7.76
CA TYR A 203 10.50 -12.24 -6.38
C TYR A 203 9.54 -13.41 -6.17
N ALA A 204 9.13 -14.14 -7.21
CA ALA A 204 8.34 -15.36 -7.11
C ALA A 204 9.18 -16.56 -6.63
N LYS A 205 9.72 -16.45 -5.42
CA LYS A 205 10.52 -17.51 -4.77
C LYS A 205 9.82 -17.95 -3.51
N GLY A 206 9.66 -19.27 -3.33
CA GLY A 206 9.00 -19.84 -2.16
C GLY A 206 7.62 -20.39 -2.51
N ARG A 207 6.60 -19.95 -1.78
CA ARG A 207 5.20 -20.38 -1.97
C ARG A 207 4.68 -19.97 -3.35
N VAL A 208 4.12 -20.95 -4.07
CA VAL A 208 3.40 -20.72 -5.33
C VAL A 208 2.07 -20.03 -5.04
N LEU A 209 1.84 -18.86 -5.65
CA LEU A 209 0.60 -18.08 -5.47
C LEU A 209 -0.36 -18.20 -6.66
N CYS A 210 0.16 -18.38 -7.87
CA CYS A 210 -0.62 -18.50 -9.10
C CYS A 210 -0.32 -19.83 -9.81
N PRO A 211 -0.77 -20.98 -9.25
CA PRO A 211 -0.41 -22.29 -9.75
C PRO A 211 -1.04 -22.60 -11.12
N ASP A 212 -0.25 -23.13 -12.05
CA ASP A 212 -0.74 -23.85 -13.23
C ASP A 212 -1.24 -25.27 -12.87
N SER A 213 -1.62 -26.04 -13.89
CA SER A 213 -2.07 -27.43 -13.71
C SER A 213 -1.00 -28.37 -13.15
N ASP A 214 0.28 -28.01 -13.29
CA ASP A 214 1.43 -28.78 -12.81
C ASP A 214 1.91 -28.29 -11.44
N GLY A 215 1.28 -27.25 -10.89
CA GLY A 215 1.58 -26.66 -9.58
C GLY A 215 2.73 -25.65 -9.59
N ASN A 216 3.18 -25.17 -10.76
CA ASN A 216 4.19 -24.13 -10.88
C ASN A 216 3.56 -22.73 -10.97
N GLU A 217 4.33 -21.67 -10.70
CA GLU A 217 3.85 -20.30 -10.94
C GLU A 217 3.45 -20.08 -12.41
N SER A 218 2.43 -19.24 -12.61
CA SER A 218 1.83 -18.98 -13.92
C SER A 218 1.10 -17.63 -13.94
N ILE A 219 0.22 -17.46 -14.92
CA ILE A 219 -0.68 -16.31 -15.04
C ILE A 219 -1.64 -16.28 -13.85
N CYS A 220 -1.61 -15.17 -13.12
CA CYS A 220 -2.49 -14.92 -12.00
C CYS A 220 -3.92 -14.59 -12.46
N SER A 221 -4.91 -15.03 -11.67
CA SER A 221 -6.29 -14.57 -11.83
C SER A 221 -6.37 -13.06 -11.69
N ALA A 222 -7.18 -12.41 -12.53
CA ALA A 222 -7.35 -10.95 -12.45
C ALA A 222 -7.92 -10.51 -11.10
N ASP A 223 -8.76 -11.35 -10.49
CA ASP A 223 -9.44 -11.05 -9.23
C ASP A 223 -8.50 -11.09 -8.03
N TYR A 224 -7.28 -11.64 -8.18
CA TYR A 224 -6.24 -11.49 -7.15
C TYR A 224 -5.80 -10.03 -6.98
N SER A 225 -6.14 -9.13 -7.91
CA SER A 225 -6.00 -7.69 -7.68
C SER A 225 -6.74 -7.18 -6.45
N GLY A 226 -7.86 -7.81 -6.06
CA GLY A 226 -8.62 -7.50 -4.86
C GLY A 226 -7.97 -7.93 -3.54
N SER A 227 -6.94 -8.79 -3.62
CA SER A 227 -6.20 -9.35 -2.49
C SER A 227 -4.68 -9.18 -2.67
N ASN A 228 -4.26 -8.21 -3.48
CA ASN A 228 -2.86 -7.89 -3.74
C ASN A 228 -2.46 -6.64 -2.95
N ALA A 229 -1.47 -6.74 -2.07
CA ALA A 229 -1.12 -5.65 -1.15
C ALA A 229 -0.72 -4.37 -1.89
N ASP A 230 0.05 -4.51 -2.97
CA ASP A 230 0.55 -3.37 -3.73
C ASP A 230 -0.52 -2.63 -4.55
N THR A 231 -1.65 -3.31 -4.85
CA THR A 231 -2.84 -2.66 -5.43
C THR A 231 -3.38 -1.59 -4.49
N PHE A 232 -3.48 -1.89 -3.19
CA PHE A 232 -3.97 -0.92 -2.20
C PHE A 232 -3.01 0.25 -2.05
N GLY A 233 -1.69 0.00 -2.07
CA GLY A 233 -0.68 1.05 -2.08
C GLY A 233 -0.82 2.01 -3.27
N HIS A 234 -1.05 1.47 -4.48
CA HIS A 234 -1.27 2.28 -5.69
C HIS A 234 -2.57 3.11 -5.64
N VAL A 235 -3.69 2.49 -5.24
CA VAL A 235 -4.98 3.17 -5.12
C VAL A 235 -4.90 4.29 -4.08
N ALA A 236 -4.30 3.99 -2.92
CA ALA A 236 -4.16 4.95 -1.84
C ALA A 236 -3.31 6.15 -2.22
N ALA A 237 -2.11 5.90 -2.75
CA ALA A 237 -1.20 6.95 -3.16
C ALA A 237 -1.79 7.81 -4.29
N GLY A 238 -2.40 7.19 -5.30
CA GLY A 238 -2.99 7.91 -6.42
C GLY A 238 -4.08 8.88 -5.97
N ILE A 239 -5.04 8.42 -5.17
CA ILE A 239 -6.16 9.23 -4.71
C ILE A 239 -5.67 10.36 -3.79
N TRP A 240 -4.88 10.01 -2.77
CA TRP A 240 -4.49 10.97 -1.74
C TRP A 240 -3.56 12.06 -2.28
N PHE A 241 -2.50 11.69 -3.01
CA PHE A 241 -1.63 12.71 -3.60
C PHE A 241 -2.36 13.56 -4.62
N SER A 242 -3.34 13.01 -5.36
CA SER A 242 -4.11 13.82 -6.30
C SER A 242 -4.91 14.92 -5.61
N GLN A 243 -5.52 14.59 -4.48
CA GLN A 243 -6.25 15.54 -3.66
C GLN A 243 -5.32 16.57 -3.02
N LYS A 244 -4.20 16.15 -2.40
CA LYS A 244 -3.24 17.07 -1.77
C LYS A 244 -2.56 18.00 -2.77
N CYS A 245 -2.27 17.51 -3.97
CA CYS A 245 -1.64 18.29 -5.03
C CYS A 245 -2.64 19.08 -5.89
N GLY A 246 -3.94 18.90 -5.69
CA GLY A 246 -4.99 19.58 -6.45
C GLY A 246 -5.03 19.24 -7.94
N LYS A 247 -4.46 18.09 -8.34
CA LYS A 247 -4.39 17.59 -9.71
C LYS A 247 -4.24 16.08 -9.69
N ASP A 248 -4.75 15.40 -10.72
CA ASP A 248 -4.54 13.96 -10.84
C ASP A 248 -3.04 13.64 -10.97
N ILE A 249 -2.58 12.68 -10.17
CA ILE A 249 -1.25 12.10 -10.33
C ILE A 249 -1.27 11.21 -11.58
N PRO A 250 -0.46 11.52 -12.60
CA PRO A 250 -0.53 10.81 -13.87
C PRO A 250 -0.13 9.36 -13.71
N LEU A 251 -0.86 8.48 -14.40
CA LEU A 251 -0.42 7.11 -14.61
C LEU A 251 0.84 7.14 -15.50
N PRO A 252 1.88 6.36 -15.16
CA PRO A 252 2.99 6.12 -16.08
C PRO A 252 2.48 5.52 -17.40
N PRO A 253 3.29 5.55 -18.47
CA PRO A 253 2.97 4.84 -19.70
C PRO A 253 2.63 3.37 -19.42
N PRO A 254 1.63 2.80 -20.12
CA PRO A 254 1.29 1.40 -19.95
C PRO A 254 2.51 0.52 -20.28
N PRO A 255 2.65 -0.64 -19.62
CA PRO A 255 3.77 -1.53 -19.88
C PRO A 255 3.84 -1.89 -21.37
N SER A 256 5.03 -1.72 -21.95
CA SER A 256 5.28 -1.83 -23.40
C SER A 256 5.17 -3.26 -23.95
N VAL A 257 5.08 -4.26 -23.08
CA VAL A 257 5.09 -5.68 -23.45
C VAL A 257 3.98 -6.41 -22.68
N LYS A 258 3.11 -7.11 -23.40
CA LYS A 258 2.32 -8.20 -22.81
C LYS A 258 3.33 -9.27 -22.39
N MET A 259 3.49 -9.50 -21.10
CA MET A 259 4.53 -10.34 -20.50
C MET A 259 4.35 -11.85 -20.79
N ARG A 260 4.00 -12.23 -22.03
CA ARG A 260 4.02 -13.62 -22.50
C ARG A 260 5.42 -14.15 -22.73
N ASP A 261 6.41 -13.26 -22.87
CA ASP A 261 7.82 -13.60 -22.98
C ASP A 261 8.55 -12.97 -21.78
N CYS A 262 8.99 -13.79 -20.81
CA CYS A 262 9.71 -13.36 -19.59
C CYS A 262 11.06 -12.64 -19.85
N GLY A 263 11.34 -12.19 -21.08
CA GLY A 263 12.59 -11.56 -21.51
C GLY A 263 12.67 -10.05 -21.29
N ALA A 264 11.55 -9.37 -21.02
CA ALA A 264 11.52 -7.98 -20.59
C ALA A 264 10.97 -7.95 -19.16
N GLY A 265 11.86 -7.83 -18.18
CA GLY A 265 11.45 -7.77 -16.77
C GLY A 265 10.45 -6.65 -16.50
N LEU A 266 9.73 -6.75 -15.39
CA LEU A 266 8.97 -5.62 -14.87
C LEU A 266 9.97 -4.57 -14.39
N ASP A 267 10.21 -3.56 -15.21
CA ASP A 267 11.21 -2.51 -14.93
C ASP A 267 10.94 -1.71 -13.63
N ASP A 268 9.77 -1.87 -13.01
CA ASP A 268 9.35 -1.14 -11.80
C ASP A 268 8.81 -1.97 -10.64
N GLY A 269 8.82 -3.30 -10.73
CA GLY A 269 8.47 -4.15 -9.60
C GLY A 269 9.60 -4.16 -8.57
N ILE A 270 9.57 -3.24 -7.60
CA ILE A 270 10.45 -3.31 -6.42
C ILE A 270 9.66 -4.03 -5.35
N ALA A 271 10.09 -5.24 -5.00
CA ALA A 271 9.47 -6.01 -3.93
C ALA A 271 9.62 -5.27 -2.61
N ILE A 272 8.49 -4.99 -1.97
CA ILE A 272 8.44 -4.33 -0.67
C ILE A 272 8.80 -5.35 0.42
N ASP A 273 8.30 -6.58 0.30
CA ASP A 273 8.51 -7.68 1.23
C ASP A 273 8.53 -9.07 0.54
N GLY A 274 8.38 -10.15 1.32
CA GLY A 274 8.54 -11.53 0.85
C GLY A 274 7.25 -12.32 0.87
N GLY A 275 6.36 -12.08 -0.10
CA GLY A 275 4.97 -12.57 -0.17
C GLY A 275 4.67 -14.06 -0.09
N GLY A 276 5.05 -14.72 1.00
CA GLY A 276 4.73 -16.13 1.22
C GLY A 276 5.17 -16.73 2.56
N ASP A 277 6.24 -16.21 3.19
CA ASP A 277 6.88 -16.85 4.36
C ASP A 277 6.82 -16.01 5.66
N GLU A 278 6.13 -14.86 5.65
CA GLU A 278 6.08 -13.86 6.73
C GLU A 278 5.68 -14.38 8.12
N ASP A 279 4.93 -15.49 8.20
CA ASP A 279 4.47 -16.05 9.48
C ASP A 279 5.48 -17.02 10.13
N SER A 280 6.54 -17.39 9.42
CA SER A 280 7.48 -18.45 9.81
C SER A 280 8.86 -17.97 10.26
N ASP A 281 9.16 -16.68 10.08
CA ASP A 281 10.52 -16.12 10.17
C ASP A 281 10.80 -15.30 11.45
N ASP A 282 9.95 -15.43 12.49
CA ASP A 282 10.18 -14.92 13.85
C ASP A 282 10.45 -16.04 14.87
#